data_AF-A0A6P1CQI8-F1
#
_entry.id   AF-A0A6P1CQI8-F1
#
_cell.length_a   1.000
_cell.length_b   1.000
_cell.length_c   1.000
_cell.angle_alpha   90.00
_cell.angle_beta   90.00
_cell.angle_gamma   90.00
#
_symmetry.space_group_name_H-M   'P 1'
#
loop_
_entity.id
_entity.type
_entity.pdbx_description
1 polymer ?
#
loop_
_entity_poly.entity_id
_entity_poly.type
_entity_poly.pdbx_seq_one_letter_code
_entity_poly.pdbx_strand_id
1 'polypeptide(L)'
;MTDAPTDHPDDHDLLDLAHAYALDAVSDAERASIEHRLRVCDPETRRAFDQIVGEVREAMGALSVLDAKAPPQELEARILEAIAERDAARHDRPGRPGHTGPAAVEPPGAAGTNGTDQPGSDPADSGRDGIAARGDDQPASDAGDPDTDQLAAARARRRKHLRWAAAAAAIAVVVAIGATVLGQRGEEQAPARMVTADQVLQQPDARIATSPVSTGGTLIAHISDELGAVAITFDAVPQPPDGYAHQLWLIGAEGVPRSAGVLSGQPTPEAPYVTEFTASDQLAMTVEPTGGSPGPTTDPIAALPLS
;
A
#
# COMPACT_ATOMS: atom_id res chain seq x y z
N MET A 1 4.51 -2.43 -44.38
CA MET A 1 4.19 -3.65 -43.61
C MET A 1 4.36 -3.26 -42.17
N THR A 2 3.30 -2.67 -41.61
CA THR A 2 3.30 -2.08 -40.26
C THR A 2 3.00 -3.23 -39.31
N ASP A 3 3.97 -3.52 -38.45
CA ASP A 3 3.81 -4.47 -37.36
C ASP A 3 2.73 -3.91 -36.42
N ALA A 4 1.60 -4.58 -36.34
CA ALA A 4 0.52 -4.21 -35.44
C ALA A 4 0.92 -4.66 -34.03
N PRO A 5 0.77 -3.83 -32.98
CA PRO A 5 1.01 -4.28 -31.62
C PRO A 5 0.04 -5.42 -31.32
N THR A 6 0.57 -6.62 -31.11
CA THR A 6 -0.18 -7.77 -30.60
C THR A 6 -0.47 -7.49 -29.13
N ASP A 7 -1.54 -6.76 -28.88
CA ASP A 7 -2.18 -6.65 -27.57
C ASP A 7 -2.63 -8.07 -27.18
N HIS A 8 -1.79 -8.80 -26.44
CA HIS A 8 -2.17 -10.10 -25.90
C HIS A 8 -3.08 -9.82 -24.70
N PRO A 9 -4.32 -10.35 -24.67
CA PRO A 9 -5.25 -10.12 -23.56
C PRO A 9 -4.66 -10.55 -22.19
N ASP A 10 -3.64 -11.41 -22.21
CA ASP A 10 -2.93 -11.89 -21.03
C ASP A 10 -1.96 -10.84 -20.42
N ASP A 11 -1.61 -9.75 -21.10
CA ASP A 11 -0.65 -8.75 -20.62
C ASP A 11 -1.30 -7.73 -19.66
N HIS A 12 -2.54 -7.32 -19.92
CA HIS A 12 -3.31 -6.48 -19.00
C HIS A 12 -3.56 -7.21 -17.66
N ASP A 13 -3.94 -8.49 -17.74
CA ASP A 13 -4.14 -9.35 -16.58
C ASP A 13 -2.85 -9.52 -15.74
N LEU A 14 -1.67 -9.29 -16.33
CA LEU A 14 -0.40 -9.37 -15.61
C LEU A 14 -0.17 -8.14 -14.74
N LEU A 15 -0.53 -6.95 -15.23
CA LEU A 15 -0.42 -5.69 -14.49
C LEU A 15 -1.41 -5.63 -13.32
N ASP A 16 -2.60 -6.19 -13.48
CA ASP A 16 -3.60 -6.28 -12.41
C ASP A 16 -3.09 -7.10 -11.21
N LEU A 17 -2.23 -8.09 -11.45
CA LEU A 17 -1.61 -8.92 -10.41
C LEU A 17 -0.41 -8.26 -9.71
N ALA A 18 0.12 -7.16 -10.24
CA ALA A 18 1.35 -6.53 -9.74
C ALA A 18 1.25 -6.08 -8.27
N HIS A 19 0.10 -5.51 -7.87
CA HIS A 19 -0.12 -5.05 -6.50
C HIS A 19 -0.16 -6.22 -5.49
N ALA A 20 -0.88 -7.29 -5.82
CA ALA A 20 -0.94 -8.49 -4.98
C ALA A 20 0.43 -9.18 -4.91
N TYR A 21 1.15 -9.24 -6.03
CA TYR A 21 2.51 -9.76 -6.09
C TYR A 21 3.50 -8.94 -5.25
N ALA A 22 3.37 -7.61 -5.25
CA ALA A 22 4.23 -6.69 -4.51
C ALA A 22 4.06 -6.82 -3.00
N LEU A 23 2.81 -7.02 -2.54
CA LEU A 23 2.44 -7.21 -1.13
C LEU A 23 2.67 -8.63 -0.61
N ASP A 24 3.27 -9.50 -1.42
CA ASP A 24 3.46 -10.91 -1.10
C ASP A 24 2.13 -11.66 -0.85
N ALA A 25 1.04 -11.17 -1.42
CA ALA A 25 -0.33 -11.66 -1.22
C ALA A 25 -0.77 -12.70 -2.27
N VAL A 26 0.18 -13.29 -2.99
CA VAL A 26 -0.04 -14.35 -3.99
C VAL A 26 0.53 -15.68 -3.50
N SER A 27 -0.10 -16.78 -3.90
CA SER A 27 0.42 -18.12 -3.56
C SER A 27 1.72 -18.46 -4.31
N ASP A 28 2.51 -19.42 -3.83
CA ASP A 28 3.75 -19.84 -4.50
C ASP A 28 3.52 -20.33 -5.95
N ALA A 29 2.43 -21.04 -6.19
CA ALA A 29 2.07 -21.52 -7.53
C ALA A 29 1.70 -20.37 -8.48
N GLU A 30 0.98 -19.38 -7.96
CA GLU A 30 0.60 -18.17 -8.70
C GLU A 30 1.82 -17.28 -8.97
N ARG A 31 2.69 -17.10 -7.98
CA ARG A 31 3.98 -16.42 -8.13
C ARG A 31 4.81 -17.03 -9.25
N ALA A 32 4.95 -18.35 -9.26
CA ALA A 32 5.70 -19.05 -10.30
C ALA A 32 5.08 -18.85 -11.70
N SER A 33 3.74 -18.78 -11.79
CA SER A 33 3.02 -18.46 -13.02
C SER A 33 3.28 -17.02 -13.49
N ILE A 34 3.19 -16.04 -12.58
CA ILE A 34 3.51 -14.63 -12.83
C ILE A 34 4.95 -14.49 -13.31
N GLU A 35 5.93 -15.11 -12.63
CA GLU A 35 7.35 -15.07 -13.02
C GLU A 35 7.62 -15.78 -14.37
N HIS A 36 6.84 -16.79 -14.72
CA HIS A 36 6.92 -17.40 -16.05
C HIS A 36 6.42 -16.42 -17.12
N ARG A 37 5.25 -15.80 -16.91
CA ARG A 37 4.68 -14.78 -17.81
C ARG A 37 5.60 -13.58 -17.96
N LEU A 38 6.16 -13.08 -16.87
CA LEU A 38 7.15 -11.99 -16.87
C LEU A 38 8.42 -12.32 -17.64
N ARG A 39 8.76 -13.59 -17.91
CA ARG A 39 9.93 -13.92 -18.75
C ARG A 39 9.65 -13.85 -20.25
N VAL A 40 8.38 -13.99 -20.65
CA VAL A 40 7.98 -14.08 -22.06
C VAL A 40 7.22 -12.84 -22.54
N CYS A 41 6.65 -12.05 -21.62
CA CYS A 41 5.95 -10.81 -21.96
C CYS A 41 6.88 -9.79 -22.65
N ASP A 42 6.26 -8.82 -23.30
CA ASP A 42 6.97 -7.74 -23.95
C ASP A 42 7.72 -6.85 -22.93
N PRO A 43 8.75 -6.11 -23.38
CA PRO A 43 9.56 -5.29 -22.48
C PRO A 43 8.83 -4.10 -21.85
N GLU A 44 7.76 -3.59 -22.46
CA GLU A 44 6.99 -2.46 -21.96
C GLU A 44 6.14 -2.90 -20.77
N THR A 45 5.40 -4.00 -20.92
CA THR A 45 4.61 -4.62 -19.83
C THR A 45 5.52 -5.04 -18.68
N ARG A 46 6.70 -5.62 -18.95
CA ARG A 46 7.66 -5.97 -17.89
C ARG A 46 8.08 -4.75 -17.07
N ARG A 47 8.40 -3.64 -17.74
CA ARG A 47 8.79 -2.39 -17.07
C ARG A 47 7.65 -1.80 -16.25
N ALA A 48 6.44 -1.80 -16.79
CA ALA A 48 5.26 -1.33 -16.07
C ALA A 48 5.00 -2.18 -14.82
N PHE A 49 5.10 -3.50 -14.92
CA PHE A 49 4.97 -4.41 -13.78
C PHE A 49 6.06 -4.14 -12.73
N ASP A 50 7.33 -4.07 -13.15
CA ASP A 50 8.46 -3.80 -12.24
C ASP A 50 8.32 -2.43 -11.55
N GLN A 51 7.80 -1.43 -12.24
CA GLN A 51 7.53 -0.11 -11.69
C GLN A 51 6.47 -0.17 -10.59
N ILE A 52 5.30 -0.77 -10.86
CA ILE A 52 4.22 -0.93 -9.87
C ILE A 52 4.73 -1.70 -8.64
N VAL A 53 5.45 -2.81 -8.87
CA VAL A 53 6.03 -3.60 -7.77
C VAL A 53 7.05 -2.80 -6.96
N GLY A 54 7.87 -1.99 -7.62
CA GLY A 54 8.84 -1.10 -6.99
C GLY A 54 8.16 -0.06 -6.11
N GLU A 55 7.18 0.66 -6.64
CA GLU A 55 6.43 1.72 -5.94
C GLU A 55 5.74 1.17 -4.68
N VAL A 56 5.05 0.03 -4.79
CA VAL A 56 4.38 -0.60 -3.64
C VAL A 56 5.40 -1.07 -2.60
N ARG A 57 6.51 -1.68 -3.02
CA ARG A 57 7.55 -2.13 -2.08
C ARG A 57 8.28 -0.98 -1.40
N GLU A 58 8.46 0.14 -2.09
CA GLU A 58 9.03 1.36 -1.51
C GLU A 58 8.10 1.93 -0.43
N ALA A 59 6.80 2.03 -0.71
CA ALA A 59 5.81 2.46 0.26
C ALA A 59 5.77 1.53 1.50
N MET A 60 5.75 0.22 1.28
CA MET A 60 5.81 -0.76 2.37
C MET A 60 7.13 -0.68 3.16
N GLY A 61 8.24 -0.42 2.48
CA GLY A 61 9.54 -0.15 3.10
C GLY A 61 9.52 1.08 4.01
N ALA A 62 8.93 2.18 3.55
CA ALA A 62 8.78 3.40 4.36
C ALA A 62 7.90 3.16 5.60
N LEU A 63 6.82 2.39 5.47
CA LEU A 63 5.94 2.05 6.59
C LEU A 63 6.57 1.04 7.57
N SER A 64 7.51 0.21 7.12
CA SER A 64 8.15 -0.83 7.95
C SER A 64 8.86 -0.29 9.19
N VAL A 65 9.29 0.99 9.16
CA VAL A 65 9.93 1.68 10.29
C VAL A 65 9.02 1.72 11.52
N LEU A 66 7.70 1.73 11.33
CA LEU A 66 6.73 1.83 12.43
C LEU A 66 6.72 0.61 13.35
N ASP A 67 7.04 -0.58 12.84
CA ASP A 67 7.12 -1.82 13.64
C ASP A 67 8.56 -2.36 13.71
N ALA A 68 9.56 -1.49 13.52
CA ALA A 68 10.95 -1.88 13.61
C ALA A 68 11.30 -2.34 15.03
N LYS A 69 11.83 -3.57 15.15
CA LYS A 69 12.34 -4.14 16.40
C LYS A 69 13.85 -4.27 16.32
N ALA A 70 14.54 -3.92 17.40
CA ALA A 70 15.98 -4.04 17.47
C ALA A 70 16.41 -5.50 17.24
N PRO A 71 17.29 -5.78 16.26
CA PRO A 71 17.78 -7.14 16.04
C PRO A 71 18.70 -7.58 17.18
N PRO A 72 18.83 -8.90 17.44
CA PRO A 72 19.85 -9.43 18.35
C PRO A 72 21.26 -9.03 17.90
N GLN A 73 22.14 -8.69 18.85
CA GLN A 73 23.48 -8.14 18.54
C GLN A 73 24.38 -9.10 17.74
N GLU A 74 24.15 -10.40 17.84
CA GLU A 74 24.93 -11.43 17.13
C GLU A 74 24.49 -11.63 15.66
N LEU A 75 23.32 -11.09 15.27
CA LEU A 75 22.74 -11.36 13.96
C LEU A 75 23.59 -10.78 12.82
N GLU A 76 24.15 -9.58 13.01
CA GLU A 76 25.00 -8.92 12.00
C GLU A 76 26.26 -9.75 11.72
N ALA A 77 26.96 -10.19 12.77
CA ALA A 77 28.17 -11.01 12.64
C ALA A 77 27.88 -12.32 11.89
N ARG A 78 26.77 -12.99 12.21
CA ARG A 78 26.35 -14.23 11.54
C ARG A 78 26.01 -14.01 10.05
N ILE A 79 25.40 -12.88 9.71
CA ILE A 79 25.09 -12.54 8.30
C ILE A 79 26.38 -12.25 7.53
N LEU A 80 27.30 -11.48 8.10
CA LEU A 80 28.57 -11.14 7.45
C LEU A 80 29.44 -12.39 7.21
N GLU A 81 29.47 -13.33 8.16
CA GLU A 81 30.14 -14.62 7.99
C GLU A 81 29.49 -15.45 6.87
N ALA A 82 28.16 -15.55 6.85
CA ALA A 82 27.43 -16.28 5.81
C ALA A 82 27.62 -15.69 4.39
N ILE A 83 27.75 -14.36 4.27
CA ILE A 83 28.06 -13.71 2.99
C ILE A 83 29.49 -14.05 2.54
N ALA A 84 30.46 -13.98 3.44
CA ALA A 84 31.86 -14.30 3.14
C ALA A 84 32.02 -15.75 2.67
N GLU A 85 31.34 -16.70 3.30
CA GLU A 85 31.31 -18.11 2.87
C GLU A 85 30.70 -18.28 1.48
N ARG A 86 29.58 -17.59 1.18
CA ARG A 86 28.94 -17.62 -0.14
C ARG A 86 29.85 -17.05 -1.23
N ASP A 87 30.56 -15.97 -0.93
CA ASP A 87 31.47 -15.31 -1.88
C ASP A 87 32.74 -16.15 -2.12
N ALA A 88 33.24 -16.82 -1.08
CA ALA A 88 34.32 -17.80 -1.19
C ALA A 88 33.90 -19.00 -2.05
N ALA A 89 32.71 -19.56 -1.83
CA ALA A 89 32.18 -20.67 -2.63
C ALA A 89 31.92 -20.29 -4.10
N ARG A 90 31.60 -19.01 -4.39
CA ARG A 90 31.50 -18.50 -5.77
C ARG A 90 32.87 -18.39 -6.43
N HIS A 91 33.89 -17.98 -5.70
CA HIS A 91 35.27 -17.86 -6.20
C HIS A 91 35.97 -19.20 -6.38
N ASP A 92 35.64 -20.21 -5.57
CA ASP A 92 36.21 -21.55 -5.66
C ASP A 92 35.59 -22.42 -6.77
N ARG A 93 34.64 -21.88 -7.57
CA ARG A 93 34.22 -22.55 -8.80
C ARG A 93 35.39 -22.55 -9.79
N PRO A 94 35.97 -23.72 -10.14
CA PRO A 94 37.09 -23.75 -11.08
C PRO A 94 36.66 -23.12 -12.40
N GLY A 95 37.43 -22.12 -12.83
CA GLY A 95 37.24 -21.42 -14.09
C GLY A 95 37.02 -22.43 -15.22
N ARG A 96 35.88 -22.29 -15.88
CA ARG A 96 35.54 -23.06 -17.09
C ARG A 96 36.73 -22.94 -18.05
N PRO A 97 37.42 -24.03 -18.43
CA PRO A 97 38.59 -23.93 -19.28
C PRO A 97 38.20 -23.24 -20.58
N GLY A 98 38.89 -22.14 -20.88
CA GLY A 98 38.68 -21.36 -22.08
C GLY A 98 38.77 -22.27 -23.31
N HIS A 99 37.83 -22.08 -24.22
CA HIS A 99 37.78 -22.73 -25.53
C HIS A 99 39.04 -22.38 -26.33
N THR A 100 40.11 -23.16 -26.16
CA THR A 100 41.11 -23.37 -27.20
C THR A 100 40.56 -24.43 -28.16
N GLY A 101 40.79 -24.21 -29.46
CA GLY A 101 40.31 -25.06 -30.55
C GLY A 101 40.81 -26.52 -30.50
N PRO A 102 40.31 -27.37 -31.41
CA PRO A 102 40.15 -28.80 -31.20
C PRO A 102 41.38 -29.66 -31.54
N ALA A 103 41.23 -30.95 -31.22
CA ALA A 103 42.07 -32.13 -31.51
C ALA A 103 43.11 -32.46 -30.40
N ALA A 104 42.77 -33.30 -29.42
CA ALA A 104 42.68 -34.77 -29.50
C ALA A 104 44.03 -35.45 -29.79
N VAL A 105 44.61 -36.09 -28.77
CA VAL A 105 45.12 -37.49 -28.79
C VAL A 105 45.21 -37.98 -27.33
N GLU A 106 44.38 -38.95 -26.98
CA GLU A 106 44.61 -40.00 -25.95
C GLU A 106 45.00 -41.29 -26.73
N PRO A 107 45.39 -42.46 -26.16
CA PRO A 107 45.52 -42.93 -24.75
C PRO A 107 46.77 -43.88 -24.57
N PRO A 108 46.81 -44.98 -23.76
CA PRO A 108 45.98 -45.47 -22.63
C PRO A 108 46.72 -46.11 -21.40
N GLY A 109 45.93 -46.43 -20.35
CA GLY A 109 46.14 -47.55 -19.40
C GLY A 109 46.01 -47.13 -17.92
N ALA A 110 45.34 -47.83 -16.99
CA ALA A 110 44.72 -49.15 -16.88
C ALA A 110 43.72 -49.13 -15.68
N ALA A 111 42.53 -49.75 -15.79
CA ALA A 111 42.10 -51.02 -15.15
C ALA A 111 41.80 -51.00 -13.61
N GLY A 112 40.59 -51.50 -13.24
CA GLY A 112 40.19 -51.89 -11.88
C GLY A 112 38.68 -51.73 -11.59
N THR A 113 37.79 -52.51 -12.22
CA THR A 113 36.97 -53.63 -11.66
C THR A 113 35.86 -53.27 -10.66
N ASN A 114 34.61 -53.50 -11.09
CA ASN A 114 33.37 -53.55 -10.32
C ASN A 114 33.33 -54.74 -9.33
N GLY A 115 32.65 -54.54 -8.20
CA GLY A 115 32.16 -55.59 -7.31
C GLY A 115 30.76 -55.23 -6.80
N THR A 116 29.77 -55.98 -7.26
CA THR A 116 28.38 -56.00 -6.82
C THR A 116 28.26 -56.83 -5.54
N ASP A 117 27.46 -56.41 -4.55
CA ASP A 117 26.64 -57.35 -3.76
C ASP A 117 25.59 -56.61 -2.88
N GLN A 118 24.33 -56.98 -3.09
CA GLN A 118 23.17 -56.96 -2.17
C GLN A 118 22.84 -58.46 -1.93
N PRO A 119 22.27 -58.93 -0.80
CA PRO A 119 20.97 -58.52 -0.22
C PRO A 119 21.03 -58.50 1.34
N GLY A 120 20.05 -58.17 2.19
CA GLY A 120 18.58 -58.07 2.17
C GLY A 120 18.08 -58.70 3.49
N SER A 121 17.20 -58.01 4.26
CA SER A 121 16.27 -58.62 5.22
C SER A 121 15.44 -57.56 5.96
N ASP A 122 14.17 -57.43 5.56
CA ASP A 122 12.99 -57.19 6.41
C ASP A 122 12.61 -58.53 7.13
N PRO A 123 11.60 -58.67 8.06
CA PRO A 123 10.44 -57.78 8.34
C PRO A 123 9.95 -57.66 9.83
N ALA A 124 8.81 -56.96 9.98
CA ALA A 124 7.73 -57.11 10.99
C ALA A 124 7.95 -56.45 12.39
N ASP A 125 6.95 -55.96 13.14
CA ASP A 125 5.54 -56.34 13.26
C ASP A 125 4.71 -55.22 13.94
N SER A 126 3.40 -55.39 13.80
CA SER A 126 2.17 -54.65 14.04
C SER A 126 1.76 -54.34 15.50
N GLY A 127 0.86 -53.35 15.64
CA GLY A 127 -0.21 -53.28 16.67
C GLY A 127 0.02 -52.27 17.79
N ARG A 128 -0.98 -51.59 18.39
CA ARG A 128 -2.45 -51.64 18.34
C ARG A 128 -3.00 -50.44 19.14
N ASP A 129 -4.18 -49.96 18.75
CA ASP A 129 -5.33 -49.38 19.49
C ASP A 129 -5.22 -48.90 20.95
N GLY A 130 -5.92 -47.79 21.27
CA GLY A 130 -6.59 -47.64 22.58
C GLY A 130 -6.88 -46.22 23.14
N ILE A 131 -7.97 -45.59 22.70
CA ILE A 131 -9.08 -44.93 23.45
C ILE A 131 -8.82 -44.15 24.78
N ALA A 132 -9.19 -42.85 24.74
CA ALA A 132 -9.91 -41.95 25.70
C ALA A 132 -9.87 -42.11 27.25
N ALA A 133 -9.73 -40.98 27.99
CA ALA A 133 -10.78 -40.38 28.86
C ALA A 133 -10.31 -39.22 29.79
N ARG A 134 -11.10 -38.14 29.73
CA ARG A 134 -11.53 -37.09 30.70
C ARG A 134 -11.21 -37.21 32.21
N GLY A 135 -10.99 -36.07 32.86
CA GLY A 135 -11.20 -35.85 34.31
C GLY A 135 -10.72 -34.47 34.81
N ASP A 136 -11.66 -33.61 35.23
CA ASP A 136 -11.48 -32.31 35.90
C ASP A 136 -11.01 -32.47 37.37
N ASP A 137 -10.30 -31.47 37.92
CA ASP A 137 -10.56 -30.91 39.26
C ASP A 137 -9.65 -29.72 39.60
N GLN A 138 -10.24 -28.66 40.18
CA GLN A 138 -9.61 -27.44 40.72
C GLN A 138 -9.98 -27.31 42.21
N PRO A 139 -9.11 -26.77 43.08
CA PRO A 139 -9.50 -25.60 43.90
C PRO A 139 -8.27 -24.67 44.19
N ALA A 140 -8.29 -23.47 44.78
CA ALA A 140 -9.24 -22.61 45.49
C ALA A 140 -8.76 -21.14 45.38
N SER A 141 -9.68 -20.21 45.67
CA SER A 141 -9.53 -18.73 45.64
C SER A 141 -9.13 -18.13 47.01
N ASP A 142 -8.43 -16.99 47.02
CA ASP A 142 -8.40 -16.05 48.15
C ASP A 142 -8.67 -14.62 47.63
N ALA A 143 -9.44 -13.85 48.41
CA ALA A 143 -10.27 -12.73 47.97
C ALA A 143 -9.70 -11.36 48.35
N GLY A 144 -9.67 -10.43 47.38
CA GLY A 144 -9.48 -8.99 47.58
C GLY A 144 -10.76 -8.22 47.25
N ASP A 145 -11.12 -7.27 48.11
CA ASP A 145 -12.35 -6.47 48.16
C ASP A 145 -12.69 -5.71 46.85
N PRO A 146 -13.86 -5.95 46.20
CA PRO A 146 -14.20 -5.40 44.88
C PRO A 146 -14.74 -3.96 44.86
N ASP A 147 -14.88 -3.27 46.01
CA ASP A 147 -15.61 -1.99 46.05
C ASP A 147 -14.69 -0.75 45.87
N THR A 148 -13.42 -0.83 46.25
CA THR A 148 -12.45 0.26 46.04
C THR A 148 -12.01 0.39 44.58
N ASP A 149 -12.09 -0.70 43.81
CA ASP A 149 -11.78 -0.70 42.38
C ASP A 149 -12.90 -0.10 41.52
N GLN A 150 -14.16 -0.16 41.98
CA GLN A 150 -15.29 0.31 41.19
C GLN A 150 -15.38 1.85 41.10
N LEU A 151 -15.04 2.56 42.18
CA LEU A 151 -15.02 4.04 42.18
C LEU A 151 -13.80 4.63 41.45
N ALA A 152 -12.68 3.89 41.40
CA ALA A 152 -11.52 4.22 40.58
C ALA A 152 -11.76 3.91 39.09
N ALA A 153 -12.40 2.78 38.79
CA ALA A 153 -12.78 2.38 37.43
C ALA A 153 -13.82 3.34 36.81
N ALA A 154 -14.75 3.88 37.60
CA ALA A 154 -15.76 4.81 37.11
C ALA A 154 -15.17 6.16 36.63
N ARG A 155 -14.14 6.68 37.32
CA ARG A 155 -13.45 7.93 36.93
C ARG A 155 -12.50 7.75 35.74
N ALA A 156 -12.02 6.54 35.48
CA ALA A 156 -11.21 6.21 34.31
C ALA A 156 -12.07 6.07 33.03
N ARG A 157 -13.31 5.57 33.16
CA ARG A 157 -14.24 5.41 32.02
C ARG A 157 -14.75 6.77 31.51
N ARG A 158 -15.13 7.70 32.41
CA ARG A 158 -15.62 9.03 32.00
C ARG A 158 -14.59 9.89 31.24
N ARG A 159 -13.29 9.67 31.46
CA ARG A 159 -12.20 10.35 30.71
C ARG A 159 -11.81 9.64 29.40
N LYS A 160 -12.23 8.38 29.20
CA LYS A 160 -12.09 7.66 27.92
C LYS A 160 -13.24 7.97 26.95
N HIS A 161 -14.42 8.37 27.45
CA HIS A 161 -15.58 8.70 26.60
C HIS A 161 -15.61 10.14 26.06
N LEU A 162 -14.69 11.02 26.50
CA LEU A 162 -14.53 12.39 25.96
C LEU A 162 -13.32 12.53 25.02
N ARG A 163 -12.64 11.42 24.69
CA ARG A 163 -11.49 11.39 23.76
C ARG A 163 -11.79 10.68 22.43
N TRP A 164 -13.06 10.40 22.16
CA TRP A 164 -13.52 9.74 20.93
C TRP A 164 -14.67 10.50 20.27
N ALA A 165 -14.49 11.81 20.12
CA ALA A 165 -15.18 12.62 19.11
C ALA A 165 -14.13 13.19 18.16
N ALA A 166 -13.41 12.30 17.47
CA ALA A 166 -12.57 12.57 16.29
C ALA A 166 -11.83 11.26 15.92
N ALA A 167 -12.56 10.32 15.33
CA ALA A 167 -11.99 9.26 14.52
C ALA A 167 -13.09 8.91 13.53
N ALA A 168 -12.99 9.51 12.34
CA ALA A 168 -13.84 9.17 11.21
C ALA A 168 -13.81 7.66 11.02
N ALA A 169 -15.01 7.09 10.91
CA ALA A 169 -15.21 5.66 10.76
C ALA A 169 -14.39 5.13 9.58
N ALA A 170 -13.71 4.02 9.82
CA ALA A 170 -13.19 3.16 8.79
C ALA A 170 -14.30 2.82 7.80
N ILE A 171 -14.10 3.12 6.53
CA ILE A 171 -14.81 2.49 5.43
C ILE A 171 -13.75 1.87 4.53
N ALA A 172 -13.41 0.63 4.85
CA ALA A 172 -12.87 -0.28 3.86
C ALA A 172 -14.03 -0.63 2.91
N VAL A 173 -13.93 -0.20 1.65
CA VAL A 173 -14.78 -0.73 0.58
C VAL A 173 -13.84 -1.40 -0.42
N VAL A 174 -13.79 -2.73 -0.31
CA VAL A 174 -13.54 -3.59 -1.45
C VAL A 174 -14.79 -3.47 -2.34
N VAL A 175 -14.68 -2.77 -3.47
CA VAL A 175 -15.62 -2.90 -4.57
C VAL A 175 -14.81 -3.19 -5.83
N ALA A 176 -14.92 -4.45 -6.24
CA ALA A 176 -14.72 -4.86 -7.62
C ALA A 176 -15.77 -4.18 -8.50
N ILE A 177 -15.36 -3.29 -9.42
CA ILE A 177 -16.08 -3.05 -10.68
C ILE A 177 -15.04 -2.78 -11.76
N GLY A 178 -14.86 -3.76 -12.63
CA GLY A 178 -14.35 -3.54 -13.97
C GLY A 178 -15.35 -2.74 -14.81
N ALA A 179 -14.80 -1.82 -15.60
CA ALA A 179 -15.33 -1.26 -16.84
C ALA A 179 -16.78 -0.75 -16.89
N THR A 180 -16.93 0.57 -17.01
CA THR A 180 -17.33 1.20 -18.29
C THR A 180 -16.92 2.68 -18.29
N VAL A 181 -15.77 2.98 -18.90
CA VAL A 181 -15.51 4.33 -19.41
C VAL A 181 -16.04 4.34 -20.85
N LEU A 182 -17.26 4.86 -21.03
CA LEU A 182 -17.71 5.31 -22.34
C LEU A 182 -17.67 6.84 -22.33
N GLY A 183 -17.00 7.38 -23.34
CA GLY A 183 -16.39 8.70 -23.28
C GLY A 183 -17.34 9.87 -23.15
N GLN A 184 -16.78 10.99 -22.72
CA GLN A 184 -17.25 12.30 -23.12
C GLN A 184 -16.08 13.11 -23.68
N ARG A 185 -15.98 13.06 -25.01
CA ARG A 185 -15.37 14.11 -25.80
C ARG A 185 -16.35 15.28 -25.85
N GLY A 186 -15.88 16.45 -25.41
CA GLY A 186 -16.32 17.76 -25.85
C GLY A 186 -17.77 18.14 -25.58
N GLU A 187 -17.98 18.92 -24.52
CA GLU A 187 -18.94 20.02 -24.57
C GLU A 187 -18.27 21.28 -24.02
N GLU A 188 -18.10 22.27 -24.90
CA GLU A 188 -17.89 23.66 -24.50
C GLU A 188 -19.21 24.16 -23.88
N GLN A 189 -19.42 23.90 -22.59
CA GLN A 189 -20.49 24.56 -21.83
C GLN A 189 -20.13 26.06 -21.69
N ALA A 190 -21.06 26.93 -22.10
CA ALA A 190 -21.05 28.35 -21.76
C ALA A 190 -20.76 28.56 -20.25
N PRO A 191 -20.00 29.60 -19.85
CA PRO A 191 -19.48 29.68 -18.49
C PRO A 191 -20.64 29.73 -17.49
N ALA A 192 -20.80 28.63 -16.73
CA ALA A 192 -21.47 28.69 -15.45
C ALA A 192 -20.86 29.88 -14.69
N ARG A 193 -21.69 30.65 -13.99
CA ARG A 193 -21.23 31.77 -13.17
C ARG A 193 -20.44 31.19 -11.99
N MET A 194 -19.18 30.80 -12.22
CA MET A 194 -18.33 30.20 -11.20
C MET A 194 -18.16 31.20 -10.06
N VAL A 195 -18.39 30.74 -8.84
CA VAL A 195 -18.09 31.52 -7.64
C VAL A 195 -16.59 31.79 -7.60
N THR A 196 -16.19 33.05 -7.42
CA THR A 196 -14.76 33.43 -7.34
C THR A 196 -14.27 33.50 -5.90
N ALA A 197 -12.96 33.45 -5.70
CA ALA A 197 -12.35 33.57 -4.37
C ALA A 197 -12.75 34.90 -3.72
N ASP A 198 -12.66 36.01 -4.46
CA ASP A 198 -13.07 37.34 -4.00
C ASP A 198 -14.54 37.37 -3.54
N GLN A 199 -15.42 36.66 -4.24
CA GLN A 199 -16.83 36.58 -3.82
C GLN A 199 -16.96 35.86 -2.49
N VAL A 200 -16.33 34.69 -2.32
CA VAL A 200 -16.34 33.94 -1.04
C VAL A 200 -15.77 34.78 0.09
N LEU A 201 -14.62 35.42 -0.13
CA LEU A 201 -13.92 36.21 0.89
C LEU A 201 -14.69 37.45 1.35
N GLN A 202 -15.50 38.05 0.46
CA GLN A 202 -16.27 39.26 0.74
C GLN A 202 -17.70 38.97 1.22
N GLN A 203 -18.12 37.70 1.29
CA GLN A 203 -19.46 37.40 1.79
C GLN A 203 -19.60 37.73 3.28
N PRO A 204 -20.75 38.28 3.71
CA PRO A 204 -21.00 38.53 5.13
C PRO A 204 -21.02 37.27 5.99
N ASP A 205 -21.40 36.11 5.41
CA ASP A 205 -21.45 34.81 6.09
C ASP A 205 -20.12 34.04 6.03
N ALA A 206 -19.10 34.60 5.38
CA ALA A 206 -17.81 33.95 5.23
C ALA A 206 -17.16 33.67 6.60
N ARG A 207 -16.88 32.41 6.87
CA ARG A 207 -16.16 31.95 8.07
C ARG A 207 -14.83 31.33 7.71
N ILE A 208 -13.84 31.48 8.59
CA ILE A 208 -12.53 30.86 8.44
C ILE A 208 -12.49 29.62 9.30
N ALA A 209 -12.06 28.51 8.70
CA ALA A 209 -11.73 27.30 9.41
C ALA A 209 -10.34 26.81 8.97
N THR A 210 -9.66 26.10 9.87
CA THR A 210 -8.31 25.61 9.62
C THR A 210 -8.21 24.14 9.98
N SER A 211 -7.39 23.41 9.23
CA SER A 211 -7.00 22.04 9.55
C SER A 211 -5.48 21.93 9.46
N PRO A 212 -4.80 21.39 10.50
CA PRO A 212 -3.40 21.00 10.33
C PRO A 212 -3.30 19.92 9.24
N VAL A 213 -2.21 19.94 8.49
CA VAL A 213 -1.89 18.91 7.51
C VAL A 213 -0.82 18.00 8.12
N SER A 214 -1.05 16.69 8.10
CA SER A 214 -0.15 15.72 8.73
C SER A 214 1.26 15.70 8.14
N THR A 215 1.41 16.07 6.86
CA THR A 215 2.71 16.25 6.19
C THR A 215 3.42 17.56 6.57
N GLY A 216 2.73 18.48 7.25
CA GLY A 216 3.23 19.78 7.68
C GLY A 216 2.39 20.94 7.15
N GLY A 217 2.40 22.06 7.86
CA GLY A 217 1.63 23.25 7.50
C GLY A 217 0.14 23.17 7.87
N THR A 218 -0.63 24.10 7.33
CA THR A 218 -2.06 24.28 7.64
C THR A 218 -2.86 24.53 6.37
N LEU A 219 -3.98 23.81 6.23
CA LEU A 219 -5.04 24.13 5.28
C LEU A 219 -5.94 25.19 5.91
N ILE A 220 -6.17 26.29 5.18
CA ILE A 220 -7.05 27.39 5.58
C ILE A 220 -8.21 27.43 4.58
N ALA A 221 -9.43 27.36 5.09
CA ALA A 221 -10.65 27.37 4.31
C ALA A 221 -11.50 28.58 4.71
N HIS A 222 -11.85 29.41 3.74
CA HIS A 222 -12.89 30.43 3.87
C HIS A 222 -14.18 29.88 3.27
N ILE A 223 -15.21 29.73 4.09
CA ILE A 223 -16.43 28.99 3.78
C ILE A 223 -17.61 29.95 3.80
N SER A 224 -18.42 29.97 2.75
CA SER A 224 -19.71 30.68 2.71
C SER A 224 -20.81 29.65 2.40
N ASP A 225 -21.78 29.53 3.30
CA ASP A 225 -22.92 28.61 3.13
C ASP A 225 -23.94 29.22 2.15
N GLU A 226 -24.08 30.55 2.13
CA GLU A 226 -24.95 31.26 1.19
C GLU A 226 -24.50 31.07 -0.27
N LEU A 227 -23.19 31.02 -0.51
CA LEU A 227 -22.65 30.70 -1.83
C LEU A 227 -22.48 29.20 -2.07
N GLY A 228 -22.57 28.37 -1.02
CA GLY A 228 -22.21 26.96 -1.10
C GLY A 228 -20.79 26.77 -1.64
N ALA A 229 -19.84 27.61 -1.21
CA ALA A 229 -18.51 27.65 -1.78
C ALA A 229 -17.42 27.83 -0.72
N VAL A 230 -16.27 27.22 -0.99
CA VAL A 230 -15.08 27.31 -0.14
C VAL A 230 -13.87 27.77 -0.95
N ALA A 231 -13.15 28.77 -0.44
CA ALA A 231 -11.87 29.22 -0.94
C ALA A 231 -10.75 28.70 -0.02
N ILE A 232 -9.80 27.98 -0.59
CA ILE A 232 -8.78 27.21 0.12
C ILE A 232 -7.41 27.80 -0.18
N THR A 233 -6.63 28.01 0.87
CA THR A 233 -5.22 28.40 0.82
C THR A 233 -4.40 27.52 1.74
N PHE A 234 -3.09 27.46 1.48
CA PHE A 234 -2.15 26.74 2.34
C PHE A 234 -1.18 27.70 3.01
N ASP A 235 -0.89 27.41 4.27
CA ASP A 235 0.22 28.01 5.01
C ASP A 235 1.27 26.93 5.29
N ALA A 236 2.44 27.08 4.68
CA ALA A 236 3.60 26.20 4.84
C ALA A 236 3.33 24.70 4.62
N VAL A 237 2.35 24.33 3.79
CA VAL A 237 2.12 22.93 3.39
C VAL A 237 3.21 22.50 2.40
N PRO A 238 3.97 21.43 2.67
CA PRO A 238 4.99 20.95 1.74
C PRO A 238 4.39 20.56 0.38
N GLN A 239 5.14 20.73 -0.70
CA GLN A 239 4.72 20.17 -1.98
C GLN A 239 4.81 18.64 -1.94
N PRO A 240 3.90 17.93 -2.62
CA PRO A 240 4.03 16.50 -2.82
C PRO A 240 5.33 16.17 -3.55
N PRO A 241 5.86 14.94 -3.41
CA PRO A 241 6.96 14.45 -4.25
C PRO A 241 6.62 14.55 -5.74
N ASP A 242 7.65 14.54 -6.58
CA ASP A 242 7.48 14.50 -8.03
C ASP A 242 6.60 13.31 -8.45
N GLY A 243 5.68 13.55 -9.38
CA GLY A 243 4.70 12.55 -9.81
C GLY A 243 3.44 12.49 -8.96
N TYR A 244 3.34 13.30 -7.90
CA TYR A 244 2.16 13.41 -7.05
C TYR A 244 1.60 14.84 -7.00
N ALA A 245 0.32 14.95 -6.68
CA ALA A 245 -0.42 16.19 -6.49
C ALA A 245 -1.29 16.06 -5.22
N HIS A 246 -1.63 17.20 -4.62
CA HIS A 246 -2.69 17.18 -3.61
C HIS A 246 -4.03 17.08 -4.32
N GLN A 247 -4.93 16.23 -3.84
CA GLN A 247 -6.30 16.18 -4.33
C GLN A 247 -7.25 16.48 -3.19
N LEU A 248 -8.22 17.34 -3.48
CA LEU A 248 -9.29 17.70 -2.58
C LEU A 248 -10.51 16.83 -2.87
N TRP A 249 -11.22 16.44 -1.82
CA TRP A 249 -12.41 15.62 -1.89
C TRP A 249 -13.55 16.25 -1.10
N LEU A 250 -14.76 16.20 -1.64
CA LEU A 250 -15.98 16.49 -0.92
C LEU A 250 -16.66 15.18 -0.56
N ILE A 251 -16.86 14.97 0.73
CA ILE A 251 -17.46 13.76 1.28
C ILE A 251 -18.80 14.16 1.90
N GLY A 252 -19.88 13.84 1.21
CA GLY A 252 -21.24 14.12 1.68
C GLY A 252 -21.70 13.12 2.75
N ALA A 253 -22.97 13.21 3.14
CA ALA A 253 -23.57 12.34 4.16
C ALA A 253 -23.52 10.83 3.80
N GLU A 254 -23.47 10.49 2.50
CA GLU A 254 -23.33 9.12 2.02
C GLU A 254 -21.93 8.53 2.23
N GLY A 255 -20.94 9.38 2.57
CA GLY A 255 -19.56 8.96 2.80
C GLY A 255 -18.75 8.68 1.53
N VAL A 256 -19.35 8.80 0.35
CA VAL A 256 -18.66 8.60 -0.94
C VAL A 256 -17.84 9.84 -1.29
N PRO A 257 -16.50 9.74 -1.42
CA PRO A 257 -15.67 10.88 -1.81
C PRO A 257 -15.90 11.28 -3.26
N ARG A 258 -16.07 12.59 -3.51
CA ARG A 258 -16.12 13.19 -4.85
C ARG A 258 -14.93 14.09 -5.04
N SER A 259 -14.22 13.94 -6.15
CA SER A 259 -13.08 14.82 -6.47
C SER A 259 -13.56 16.27 -6.54
N ALA A 260 -13.01 17.10 -5.66
CA ALA A 260 -13.27 18.53 -5.58
C ALA A 260 -12.23 19.34 -6.38
N GLY A 261 -11.11 18.72 -6.73
CA GLY A 261 -10.02 19.35 -7.47
C GLY A 261 -8.68 18.65 -7.30
N VAL A 262 -7.89 18.57 -8.38
CA VAL A 262 -6.47 18.18 -8.34
C VAL A 262 -5.64 19.45 -8.34
N LEU A 263 -4.79 19.62 -7.33
CA LEU A 263 -3.96 20.80 -7.13
C LEU A 263 -2.59 20.60 -7.77
N SER A 264 -2.43 21.11 -9.00
CA SER A 264 -1.15 21.12 -9.72
C SER A 264 -0.16 22.17 -9.18
N GLY A 265 -0.59 23.02 -8.25
CA GLY A 265 0.19 24.05 -7.59
C GLY A 265 -0.35 24.31 -6.18
N GLN A 266 0.42 25.03 -5.36
CA GLN A 266 0.02 25.35 -3.99
C GLN A 266 -0.92 26.56 -3.99
N PRO A 267 -2.16 26.45 -3.49
CA PRO A 267 -3.06 27.59 -3.34
C PRO A 267 -2.48 28.62 -2.37
N THR A 268 -2.36 29.86 -2.81
CA THR A 268 -1.81 30.98 -2.01
C THR A 268 -2.90 32.00 -1.70
N PRO A 269 -2.69 32.94 -0.77
CA PRO A 269 -3.63 34.04 -0.53
C PRO A 269 -3.97 34.86 -1.78
N GLU A 270 -3.04 34.99 -2.73
CA GLU A 270 -3.24 35.71 -4.00
C GLU A 270 -3.94 34.87 -5.06
N ALA A 271 -3.89 33.54 -4.94
CA ALA A 271 -4.55 32.60 -5.85
C ALA A 271 -5.18 31.42 -5.07
N PRO A 272 -6.27 31.64 -4.32
CA PRO A 272 -6.96 30.58 -3.61
C PRO A 272 -7.62 29.60 -4.57
N TYR A 273 -7.66 28.33 -4.19
CA TYR A 273 -8.43 27.32 -4.91
C TYR A 273 -9.89 27.41 -4.47
N VAL A 274 -10.84 27.45 -5.41
CA VAL A 274 -12.27 27.58 -5.10
C VAL A 274 -13.02 26.38 -5.63
N THR A 275 -13.89 25.83 -4.79
CA THR A 275 -14.81 24.76 -5.16
C THR A 275 -16.15 24.94 -4.46
N GLU A 276 -17.20 24.42 -5.08
CA GLU A 276 -18.57 24.47 -4.56
C GLU A 276 -18.88 23.20 -3.76
N PHE A 277 -19.64 23.32 -2.68
CA PHE A 277 -20.02 22.24 -1.79
C PHE A 277 -21.50 22.28 -1.45
N THR A 278 -22.01 21.17 -0.94
CA THR A 278 -23.39 21.01 -0.45
C THR A 278 -23.42 20.93 1.06
N ALA A 279 -24.53 21.37 1.66
CA ALA A 279 -24.71 21.24 3.11
C ALA A 279 -24.51 19.78 3.55
N SER A 280 -23.67 19.55 4.56
CA SER A 280 -23.17 18.25 5.05
C SER A 280 -21.90 17.71 4.38
N ASP A 281 -21.34 18.40 3.38
CA ASP A 281 -20.03 18.00 2.86
C ASP A 281 -18.92 18.23 3.91
N GLN A 282 -17.97 17.29 3.93
CA GLN A 282 -16.67 17.45 4.57
C GLN A 282 -15.61 17.55 3.47
N LEU A 283 -14.68 18.49 3.64
CA LEU A 283 -13.49 18.57 2.83
C LEU A 283 -12.44 17.58 3.36
N ALA A 284 -11.86 16.78 2.49
CA ALA A 284 -10.67 15.99 2.78
C ALA A 284 -9.57 16.30 1.76
N MET A 285 -8.31 16.13 2.16
CA MET A 285 -7.16 16.28 1.28
C MET A 285 -6.29 15.05 1.35
N THR A 286 -5.86 14.53 0.20
CA THR A 286 -4.95 13.40 0.07
C THR A 286 -3.78 13.74 -0.84
N VAL A 287 -2.77 12.87 -0.88
CA VAL A 287 -1.69 12.90 -1.87
C VAL A 287 -2.01 11.83 -2.91
N GLU A 288 -2.14 12.24 -4.16
CA GLU A 288 -2.58 11.39 -5.27
C GLU A 288 -1.58 11.48 -6.43
N PRO A 289 -1.56 10.53 -7.36
CA PRO A 289 -0.76 10.68 -8.58
C PRO A 289 -1.09 11.97 -9.33
N THR A 290 -0.11 12.51 -10.05
CA THR A 290 -0.33 13.67 -10.94
C THR A 290 -1.45 13.36 -11.93
N GLY A 291 -2.45 14.24 -12.00
CA GLY A 291 -3.69 14.02 -12.77
C GLY A 291 -4.87 13.56 -11.91
N GLY A 292 -4.59 13.16 -10.67
CA GLY A 292 -5.57 12.74 -9.67
C GLY A 292 -6.06 11.32 -9.86
N SER A 293 -6.94 10.92 -8.94
CA SER A 293 -7.53 9.61 -8.84
C SER A 293 -9.06 9.70 -8.93
N PRO A 294 -9.76 8.61 -9.30
CA PRO A 294 -11.22 8.54 -9.26
C PRO A 294 -11.77 8.47 -7.83
N GLY A 295 -10.95 8.03 -6.87
CA GLY A 295 -11.23 8.02 -5.44
C GLY A 295 -9.91 8.15 -4.66
N PRO A 296 -9.96 8.48 -3.35
CA PRO A 296 -8.78 8.55 -2.50
C PRO A 296 -7.95 7.27 -2.57
N THR A 297 -6.66 7.38 -2.91
CA THR A 297 -5.72 6.24 -2.88
C THR A 297 -4.85 6.26 -1.63
N THR A 298 -4.71 7.42 -0.98
CA THR A 298 -4.01 7.57 0.30
C THR A 298 -4.94 8.01 1.41
N ASP A 299 -4.51 7.80 2.65
CA ASP A 299 -5.23 8.30 3.83
C ASP A 299 -5.32 9.84 3.78
N PRO A 300 -6.46 10.43 4.19
CA PRO A 300 -6.59 11.88 4.30
C PRO A 300 -5.51 12.49 5.19
N ILE A 301 -4.73 13.40 4.63
CA ILE A 301 -3.69 14.15 5.34
C ILE A 301 -4.24 15.41 6.01
N ALA A 302 -5.46 15.84 5.65
CA ALA A 302 -6.25 16.85 6.34
C ALA A 302 -7.75 16.60 6.11
N ALA A 303 -8.58 17.02 7.06
CA ALA A 303 -10.04 16.94 6.94
C ALA A 303 -10.72 18.08 7.71
N LEU A 304 -11.80 18.62 7.15
CA LEU A 304 -12.51 19.76 7.70
C LEU A 304 -14.02 19.68 7.37
N PRO A 305 -14.93 19.82 8.36
CA PRO A 305 -16.35 19.97 8.07
C PRO A 305 -16.66 21.32 7.42
N LEU A 306 -17.54 21.32 6.41
CA LEU A 306 -17.97 22.54 5.71
C LEU A 306 -19.36 23.04 6.13
N SER A 307 -19.97 22.40 7.14
CA SER A 307 -21.28 22.79 7.72
C SER A 307 -21.15 23.68 8.96
#